data_AF-A0A2G9TAG7-F1
#
_entry.id   AF-A0A2G9TAG7-F1
#
_cell.length_a   1.000
_cell.length_b   1.000
_cell.length_c   1.000
_cell.angle_alpha   90.00
_cell.angle_beta   90.00
_cell.angle_gamma   90.00
#
_symmetry.space_group_name_H-M   'P 1'
#
loop_
_entity.id
_entity.type
_entity.pdbx_description
1 polymer ?
#
loop_
_entity_poly.entity_id
_entity_poly.type
_entity_poly.pdbx_seq_one_letter_code
_entity_poly.pdbx_strand_id
1 'polypeptide(L)'
;MDEYKHNLYKHRAGVGTADTGDISRQKAVRERLKCKSFDWFMKEVAFDQDKYYPAVEPKPSTSGELRNKGAGMCVDTQFKQAHQRFGLRKCISDDPDGGGEQVLVQSSVFDYISVMISFVESSADPLA
;
A
#
# COMPACT_ATOMS: atom_id res chain seq x y z
N MET A 1 -5.85 15.41 11.92
CA MET A 1 -6.08 15.12 10.48
C MET A 1 -7.54 15.27 10.09
N ASP A 2 -8.28 16.20 10.73
CA ASP A 2 -9.68 16.54 10.41
C ASP A 2 -10.55 15.33 10.01
N GLU A 3 -11.16 15.35 8.83
CA GLU A 3 -11.97 14.23 8.31
C GLU A 3 -11.12 13.06 7.79
N TYR A 4 -9.90 13.32 7.34
CA TYR A 4 -8.99 12.31 6.77
C TYR A 4 -8.60 11.20 7.77
N LYS A 5 -8.72 11.46 9.08
CA LYS A 5 -8.50 10.44 10.13
C LYS A 5 -9.41 9.20 9.96
N HIS A 6 -10.60 9.37 9.39
CA HIS A 6 -11.55 8.26 9.21
C HIS A 6 -11.03 7.22 8.22
N ASN A 7 -10.28 7.64 7.20
CA ASN A 7 -9.65 6.72 6.25
C ASN A 7 -8.54 5.93 6.94
N LEU A 8 -7.74 6.56 7.81
CA LEU A 8 -6.74 5.87 8.63
C LEU A 8 -7.38 4.81 9.53
N TYR A 9 -8.51 5.13 10.18
CA TYR A 9 -9.18 4.20 11.09
C TYR A 9 -9.79 2.98 10.39
N LYS A 10 -10.19 3.12 9.12
CA LYS A 10 -10.68 1.98 8.31
C LYS A 10 -9.57 0.97 8.02
N HIS A 11 -8.36 1.44 7.75
CA HIS A 11 -7.22 0.60 7.38
C HIS A 11 -6.50 -0.04 8.58
N ARG A 12 -6.57 0.60 9.76
CA ARG A 12 -5.94 0.11 10.99
C ARG A 12 -6.96 -0.08 12.08
N ALA A 13 -7.53 -1.29 12.12
CA ALA A 13 -8.41 -1.72 13.21
C ALA A 13 -7.73 -1.48 14.57
N GLY A 14 -8.47 -0.89 15.52
CA GLY A 14 -7.98 -0.54 16.85
C GLY A 14 -7.47 0.88 17.02
N VAL A 15 -7.04 1.58 15.95
CA VAL A 15 -6.58 2.98 16.06
C VAL A 15 -7.73 3.93 16.35
N GLY A 16 -8.92 3.68 15.80
CA GLY A 16 -10.10 4.52 16.03
C GLY A 16 -10.65 4.48 17.46
N THR A 17 -10.33 3.42 18.22
CA THR A 17 -10.77 3.21 19.61
C THR A 17 -9.63 3.37 20.61
N ALA A 18 -8.43 3.71 20.14
CA ALA A 18 -7.28 3.89 21.02
C ALA A 18 -7.48 5.10 21.94
N ASP A 19 -7.11 4.95 23.21
CA ASP A 19 -7.07 6.08 24.13
C ASP A 19 -5.97 7.05 23.70
N THR A 20 -6.38 8.26 23.32
CA THR A 20 -5.47 9.32 22.90
C THR A 20 -4.93 10.14 24.08
N GLY A 21 -5.44 9.90 25.29
CA GLY A 21 -5.28 10.79 26.42
C GLY A 21 -5.86 12.18 26.17
N ASP A 22 -5.48 13.14 27.02
CA ASP A 22 -5.87 14.54 26.86
C ASP A 22 -5.02 15.25 25.80
N ILE A 23 -5.66 15.63 24.70
CA ILE A 23 -5.06 16.36 23.58
C ILE A 23 -5.51 17.84 23.51
N SER A 24 -6.10 18.37 24.58
CA SER A 24 -6.66 19.73 24.62
C SER A 24 -5.58 20.80 24.39
N ARG A 25 -4.38 20.62 24.94
CA ARG A 25 -3.26 21.56 24.75
C ARG A 25 -2.81 21.65 23.29
N GLN A 26 -2.74 20.51 22.60
CA GLN A 26 -2.34 20.40 21.20
C GLN A 26 -3.38 21.04 20.28
N LYS A 27 -4.68 20.85 20.57
CA LYS A 27 -5.78 21.52 19.85
C LYS A 27 -5.76 23.03 20.06
N ALA A 28 -5.54 23.50 21.30
CA ALA A 28 -5.45 24.93 21.60
C ALA A 28 -4.28 25.62 20.86
N VAL A 29 -3.15 24.92 20.68
CA VAL A 29 -2.02 25.45 19.86
C VAL A 29 -2.44 25.68 18.41
N ARG A 30 -3.19 24.73 17.82
CA ARG A 30 -3.69 24.84 16.44
C ARG A 30 -4.61 26.05 16.27
N GLU A 31 -5.51 26.27 17.23
CA GLU A 31 -6.44 27.41 17.23
C GLU A 31 -5.70 28.73 17.40
N ARG A 32 -4.78 28.82 18.38
CA ARG A 32 -3.99 30.02 18.67
C ARG A 32 -3.16 30.46 17.46
N LEU A 33 -2.53 29.51 16.77
CA LEU A 33 -1.69 29.78 15.60
C LEU A 33 -2.49 29.98 14.30
N LYS A 34 -3.82 29.84 14.35
CA LYS A 34 -4.70 29.93 13.17
C LYS A 34 -4.21 29.03 12.03
N CYS A 35 -3.80 27.81 12.37
CA CYS A 35 -3.30 26.86 11.39
C CYS A 35 -4.38 26.55 10.34
N LYS A 36 -3.94 26.33 9.10
CA LYS A 36 -4.84 25.94 8.00
C LYS A 36 -5.47 24.56 8.26
N SER A 37 -6.52 24.24 7.49
CA SER A 37 -7.14 22.93 7.53
C SER A 37 -6.20 21.85 7.01
N PHE A 38 -6.43 20.61 7.43
CA PHE A 38 -5.69 19.48 6.87
C PHE A 38 -6.07 19.24 5.39
N ASP A 39 -7.29 19.59 4.99
CA ASP A 39 -7.72 19.57 3.58
C ASP A 39 -6.87 20.51 2.71
N TRP A 40 -6.59 21.74 3.18
CA TRP A 40 -5.69 22.66 2.48
C TRP A 40 -4.29 22.06 2.34
N PHE A 41 -3.78 21.41 3.39
CA PHE A 41 -2.48 20.76 3.33
C PHE A 41 -2.44 19.66 2.27
N MET A 42 -3.47 18.80 2.22
CA MET A 42 -3.56 17.72 1.25
C MET A 42 -3.71 18.21 -0.20
N LYS A 43 -4.35 19.37 -0.42
CA LYS A 43 -4.56 19.92 -1.77
C LYS A 43 -3.41 20.79 -2.27
N GLU A 44 -2.75 21.53 -1.39
CA GLU A 44 -1.78 22.56 -1.79
C GLU A 44 -0.33 22.14 -1.52
N VAL A 45 -0.08 21.34 -0.48
CA VAL A 45 1.29 20.95 -0.08
C VAL A 45 1.58 19.50 -0.45
N ALA A 46 0.66 18.58 -0.13
CA ALA A 46 0.78 17.15 -0.39
C ALA A 46 -0.15 16.69 -1.52
N PHE A 47 -0.20 17.46 -2.60
CA PHE A 47 -1.14 17.28 -3.72
C PHE A 47 -0.93 15.96 -4.49
N ASP A 48 0.26 15.37 -4.41
CA ASP A 48 0.64 14.11 -5.05
C ASP A 48 0.41 12.89 -4.15
N GLN A 49 0.02 13.09 -2.89
CA GLN A 49 -0.17 12.01 -1.92
C GLN A 49 -1.22 11.00 -2.40
N ASP A 50 -2.38 11.46 -2.88
CA ASP A 50 -3.47 10.57 -3.31
C ASP A 50 -3.15 9.81 -4.60
N LYS A 51 -2.19 10.32 -5.40
CA LYS A 51 -1.73 9.66 -6.62
C LYS A 51 -0.98 8.35 -6.32
N TYR A 52 -0.16 8.36 -5.27
CA TYR A 52 0.70 7.21 -4.93
C TYR A 52 0.15 6.40 -3.75
N TYR A 53 -0.55 7.06 -2.83
CA TYR A 53 -1.11 6.48 -1.62
C TYR A 53 -2.57 6.92 -1.48
N PRO A 54 -3.45 6.41 -2.37
CA PRO A 54 -4.84 6.81 -2.38
C PRO A 54 -5.52 6.46 -1.06
N ALA A 55 -6.40 7.35 -0.58
CA ALA A 55 -7.09 7.12 0.69
C ALA A 55 -7.94 5.83 0.70
N VAL A 56 -8.41 5.42 -0.47
CA VAL A 56 -9.08 4.14 -0.73
C VAL A 56 -8.27 3.41 -1.78
N GLU A 57 -7.72 2.25 -1.43
CA GLU A 57 -6.98 1.44 -2.39
C GLU A 57 -7.91 1.00 -3.53
N PRO A 58 -7.53 1.23 -4.79
CA PRO A 58 -8.26 0.72 -5.94
C PRO A 58 -8.32 -0.81 -5.91
N LYS A 59 -9.32 -1.36 -6.58
CA LYS A 59 -9.45 -2.81 -6.71
C LYS A 59 -8.18 -3.39 -7.38
N PRO A 60 -7.62 -4.50 -6.88
CA PRO A 60 -6.48 -5.14 -7.52
C PRO A 60 -6.83 -5.63 -8.92
N SER A 61 -5.84 -5.60 -9.82
CA SER A 61 -5.99 -6.05 -11.21
C SER A 61 -6.27 -7.56 -11.26
N THR A 62 -5.58 -8.32 -10.42
CA THR A 62 -5.79 -9.76 -10.23
C THR A 62 -5.38 -10.19 -8.83
N SER A 63 -5.96 -11.30 -8.36
CA SER A 63 -5.64 -11.93 -7.09
C SER A 63 -5.81 -13.44 -7.21
N GLY A 64 -4.86 -14.21 -6.69
CA GLY A 64 -4.91 -15.67 -6.71
C GLY A 64 -3.53 -16.31 -6.68
N GLU A 65 -3.48 -17.58 -7.04
CA GLU A 65 -2.21 -18.31 -7.17
C GLU A 65 -1.49 -17.98 -8.47
N LEU A 66 -0.16 -17.84 -8.40
CA LEU A 66 0.69 -17.69 -9.59
C LEU A 66 1.26 -19.05 -9.98
N ARG A 67 0.59 -19.72 -10.92
CA ARG A 67 0.96 -21.06 -11.39
C ARG A 67 1.87 -21.02 -12.61
N ASN A 68 3.02 -21.68 -12.52
CA ASN A 68 3.86 -21.99 -13.65
C ASN A 68 3.26 -23.18 -14.44
N LYS A 69 2.82 -22.92 -15.67
CA LYS A 69 2.18 -23.94 -16.53
C LYS A 69 3.09 -25.10 -16.94
N GLY A 70 4.40 -24.86 -17.10
CA GLY A 70 5.34 -25.89 -17.51
C GLY A 70 5.71 -26.85 -16.38
N ALA A 71 5.81 -26.33 -15.17
CA ALA A 71 6.15 -27.11 -13.98
C ALA A 71 4.93 -27.67 -13.23
N GLY A 72 3.73 -27.11 -13.45
CA GLY A 72 2.55 -27.44 -12.65
C GLY A 72 2.70 -27.04 -11.18
N MET A 73 3.53 -26.03 -10.89
CA MET A 73 3.85 -25.57 -9.54
C MET A 73 3.49 -24.09 -9.36
N CYS A 74 3.18 -23.69 -8.14
CA CYS A 74 2.81 -22.33 -7.77
C CYS A 74 3.94 -21.64 -7.01
N VAL A 75 4.01 -20.32 -7.16
CA VAL A 75 4.86 -19.46 -6.33
C VAL A 75 4.37 -19.51 -4.89
N ASP A 76 5.29 -19.79 -3.95
CA ASP A 76 5.04 -19.86 -2.53
C ASP A 76 6.12 -19.07 -1.78
N THR A 77 5.72 -18.01 -1.09
CA THR A 77 6.62 -17.17 -0.31
C THR A 77 7.02 -17.81 1.01
N GLN A 78 6.28 -18.81 1.50
CA GLN A 78 6.54 -19.51 2.76
C GLN A 78 6.75 -18.55 3.95
N PHE A 79 6.00 -17.44 4.00
CA PHE A 79 6.11 -16.41 5.05
C PHE A 79 7.50 -15.76 5.15
N LYS A 80 8.29 -15.88 4.09
CA LYS A 80 9.61 -15.26 4.01
C LYS A 80 9.48 -13.74 3.96
N GLN A 81 10.45 -13.09 4.58
CA GLN A 81 10.51 -11.64 4.68
C GLN A 81 11.11 -11.03 3.42
N ALA A 82 11.12 -9.71 3.35
CA ALA A 82 11.74 -8.96 2.27
C ALA A 82 13.19 -9.43 2.00
N HIS A 83 13.56 -9.44 0.72
CA HIS A 83 14.87 -9.87 0.20
C HIS A 83 15.22 -11.36 0.38
N GLN A 84 14.33 -12.18 0.91
CA GLN A 84 14.52 -13.62 0.96
C GLN A 84 14.03 -14.27 -0.33
N ARG A 85 14.79 -15.25 -0.83
CA ARG A 85 14.38 -16.02 -2.01
C ARG A 85 13.22 -16.94 -1.68
N PHE A 86 12.07 -16.68 -2.29
CA PHE A 86 10.94 -17.61 -2.34
C PHE A 86 11.09 -18.59 -3.52
N GLY A 87 10.22 -19.59 -3.60
CA GLY A 87 10.35 -20.68 -4.57
C GLY A 87 9.03 -21.17 -5.12
N LEU A 88 9.10 -22.28 -5.85
CA LEU A 88 7.93 -22.99 -6.38
C LEU A 88 7.60 -24.18 -5.47
N ARG A 89 6.30 -24.41 -5.23
CA ARG A 89 5.77 -25.60 -4.55
C ARG A 89 4.50 -26.09 -5.23
N LYS A 90 4.00 -27.25 -4.78
CA LYS A 90 2.67 -27.72 -5.17
C LYS A 90 1.63 -26.65 -4.84
N CYS A 91 0.70 -26.44 -5.76
CA CYS A 91 -0.35 -25.45 -5.59
C CYS A 91 -1.30 -25.89 -4.48
N ILE A 92 -1.68 -24.98 -3.58
CA ILE A 92 -2.63 -25.26 -2.49
C ILE A 92 -3.99 -25.72 -3.04
N SER A 93 -4.39 -25.20 -4.21
CA SER A 93 -5.60 -25.63 -4.89
C SER A 93 -5.58 -27.10 -5.36
N ASP A 94 -4.40 -27.68 -5.58
CA ASP A 94 -4.23 -29.09 -5.97
C ASP A 94 -4.02 -30.01 -4.75
N ASP A 95 -3.60 -29.45 -3.60
CA ASP A 95 -3.25 -30.17 -2.37
C ASP A 95 -3.77 -29.38 -1.15
N PRO A 96 -5.04 -29.60 -0.74
CA PRO A 96 -5.69 -28.83 0.33
C PRO A 96 -5.02 -29.00 1.71
N ASP A 97 -4.28 -30.09 1.91
CA ASP A 97 -3.52 -30.35 3.12
C ASP A 97 -2.16 -29.59 3.12
N GLY A 98 -1.80 -29.00 1.97
CA GLY A 98 -0.64 -28.15 1.82
C GLY A 98 -0.84 -26.77 2.46
N GLY A 99 -0.02 -26.45 3.46
CA GLY A 99 0.09 -25.07 3.99
C GLY A 99 1.05 -24.20 3.19
N GLY A 100 0.97 -22.89 3.30
CA GLY A 100 1.89 -21.94 2.66
C GLY A 100 1.29 -20.57 2.44
N GLU A 101 2.00 -19.72 1.70
CA GLU A 101 1.54 -18.38 1.32
C GLU A 101 1.63 -18.27 -0.21
N GLN A 102 0.50 -18.53 -0.89
CA GLN A 102 0.42 -18.61 -2.36
C GLN A 102 -0.60 -17.65 -2.98
N VAL A 103 -1.37 -16.91 -2.18
CA VAL A 103 -2.31 -15.91 -2.70
C VAL A 103 -1.56 -14.60 -2.90
N LEU A 104 -1.27 -14.27 -4.15
CA LEU A 104 -0.60 -13.05 -4.54
C LEU A 104 -1.61 -12.06 -5.11
N VAL A 105 -1.41 -10.78 -4.80
CA VAL A 105 -2.29 -9.70 -5.24
C VAL A 105 -1.48 -8.72 -6.08
N GLN A 106 -1.92 -8.47 -7.31
CA GLN A 106 -1.35 -7.41 -8.14
C GLN A 106 -2.10 -6.11 -7.86
N SER A 107 -1.46 -5.23 -7.12
CA SER A 107 -2.01 -3.90 -6.85
C SER A 107 -1.93 -3.02 -8.10
N SER A 108 -3.05 -2.40 -8.44
CA SER A 108 -3.20 -1.46 -9.56
C SER A 108 -2.57 -0.09 -9.28
N VAL A 109 -2.15 0.18 -8.04
CA VAL A 109 -1.45 1.43 -7.66
C VAL A 109 0.02 1.40 -8.08
N PHE A 110 0.66 0.22 -8.05
CA PHE A 110 2.07 0.08 -8.42
C PHE A 110 2.29 0.16 -9.93
N ASP A 111 1.27 -0.09 -10.76
CA ASP A 111 1.36 0.11 -12.21
C ASP A 111 1.68 1.59 -12.53
N TYR A 112 1.13 2.55 -11.78
CA TYR A 112 1.44 3.98 -11.95
C TYR A 112 2.86 4.38 -11.52
N ILE A 113 3.36 3.78 -10.43
CA ILE A 113 4.72 4.05 -9.94
C ILE A 113 5.76 3.43 -10.88
N SER A 114 5.51 2.21 -11.37
CA SER A 114 6.40 1.54 -12.32
C SER A 114 6.46 2.25 -13.67
N VAL A 115 5.32 2.75 -14.17
CA VAL A 115 5.27 3.61 -15.36
C VAL A 115 6.04 4.91 -15.14
N MET A 116 5.94 5.54 -13.96
CA MET A 116 6.71 6.74 -13.63
C MET A 116 8.22 6.50 -13.56
N ILE A 117 8.67 5.42 -12.89
CA ILE A 117 10.10 5.06 -12.83
C ILE A 117 10.61 4.77 -14.25
N SER A 118 9.85 4.03 -15.06
CA SER A 118 10.21 3.76 -16.46
C SER A 118 10.27 5.04 -17.31
N PHE A 119 9.42 6.03 -17.04
CA PHE A 119 9.43 7.32 -17.74
C PHE A 119 10.58 8.23 -17.29
N VAL A 120 10.96 8.19 -16.01
CA VAL A 120 12.13 8.89 -15.48
C VAL A 120 13.42 8.28 -16.01
N GLU A 121 13.51 6.94 -16.10
CA GLU A 121 14.65 6.25 -16.74
C GLU A 121 14.70 6.51 -18.25
N SER A 122 13.56 6.65 -18.93
CA SER A 122 13.51 6.96 -20.38
C SER A 122 13.78 8.43 -20.72
N SER A 123 13.69 9.35 -19.76
CA SER A 123 13.98 10.79 -19.96
C SER A 123 15.38 11.20 -19.50
N ALA A 124 16.11 10.26 -18.88
CA ALA A 124 17.55 10.37 -18.68
C ALA A 124 18.27 10.00 -19.99
N ASP A 125 18.20 10.89 -20.99
CA ASP A 125 19.16 10.85 -22.09
C ASP A 125 20.58 11.04 -21.50
N PRO A 126 21.55 10.19 -21.86
CA PRO A 126 22.93 10.38 -21.46
C PRO A 126 23.47 11.62 -22.14
N LEU A 127 23.87 12.62 -21.35
CA LEU A 127 24.86 13.61 -21.79
C LEU A 127 26.17 12.86 -22.12
N ALA A 128 26.34 12.53 -23.40
CA ALA A 128 27.61 12.25 -24.07
C ALA A 128 27.47 12.52 -25.57
#